data_AF-A0A2H6BL67-F1
#
_entry.id   AF-A0A2H6BL67-F1
#
_cell.length_a   1.000
_cell.length_b   1.000
_cell.length_c   1.000
_cell.angle_alpha   90.00
_cell.angle_beta   90.00
_cell.angle_gamma   90.00
#
_symmetry.space_group_name_H-M   'P 1'
#
loop_
_entity.id
_entity.type
_entity.pdbx_description
1 polymer ?
#
loop_
_entity_poly.entity_id
_entity_poly.type
_entity_poly.pdbx_seq_one_letter_code
_entity_poly.pdbx_strand_id
1 'polypeptide(L)'
;MGTDIFIFQFSQSTSAALDQVTDFAIGTDKIDLLSQAGAAINAPVAFTRATDSTTTNINTIVANVFTDANGATAGNQALGINSAVLVRDNSSSTYLIINDGTAGFQSANDLVINLTGLTGTLPALGPIAVNSFFV
;
A
#
# COMPACT_ATOMS: atom_id res chain seq x y z
N MET A 1 -14.94 -7.85 -15.92
CA MET A 1 -14.54 -6.52 -15.43
C MET A 1 -13.49 -5.97 -16.37
N GLY A 2 -13.44 -4.65 -16.54
CA GLY A 2 -12.40 -3.99 -17.33
C GLY A 2 -11.04 -4.11 -16.63
N THR A 3 -9.99 -3.74 -17.33
CA THR A 3 -8.67 -3.50 -16.72
C THR A 3 -8.56 -2.01 -16.48
N ASP A 4 -8.46 -1.61 -15.23
CA ASP A 4 -8.40 -0.19 -14.84
C ASP A 4 -7.00 0.19 -14.34
N ILE A 5 -6.63 1.46 -14.56
CA ILE A 5 -5.42 2.08 -13.99
C ILE A 5 -5.86 3.21 -13.08
N PHE A 6 -5.60 3.06 -11.78
CA PHE A 6 -5.85 4.07 -10.76
C PHE A 6 -4.59 4.92 -10.56
N ILE A 7 -4.69 6.23 -10.73
CA ILE A 7 -3.55 7.14 -10.61
C ILE A 7 -3.57 7.79 -9.23
N PHE A 8 -2.46 7.68 -8.49
CA PHE A 8 -2.30 8.31 -7.18
C PHE A 8 -1.08 9.25 -7.14
N GLN A 9 -1.33 10.51 -6.83
CA GLN A 9 -0.31 11.49 -6.47
C GLN A 9 0.02 11.41 -4.99
N PHE A 10 1.30 11.37 -4.61
CA PHE A 10 1.69 11.53 -3.21
C PHE A 10 1.04 12.77 -2.58
N SER A 11 0.73 12.66 -1.28
CA SER A 11 -0.10 13.57 -0.48
C SER A 11 -1.62 13.52 -0.73
N GLN A 12 -2.12 12.82 -1.76
CA GLN A 12 -3.57 12.85 -2.05
C GLN A 12 -4.41 11.98 -1.12
N SER A 13 -3.92 10.78 -0.79
CA SER A 13 -4.62 9.79 0.06
C SER A 13 -3.76 9.51 1.27
N THR A 14 -4.13 10.09 2.42
CA THR A 14 -3.31 10.05 3.66
C THR A 14 -4.04 9.29 4.76
N SER A 15 -3.36 8.93 5.85
CA SER A 15 -4.02 8.27 6.98
C SER A 15 -5.11 9.13 7.65
N ALA A 16 -5.12 10.45 7.41
CA ALA A 16 -6.15 11.37 7.90
C ALA A 16 -7.33 11.55 6.94
N ALA A 17 -7.13 11.29 5.64
CA ALA A 17 -8.12 11.41 4.59
C ALA A 17 -7.80 10.39 3.49
N LEU A 18 -8.30 9.16 3.66
CA LEU A 18 -8.02 8.07 2.74
C LEU A 18 -9.02 8.08 1.58
N ASP A 19 -8.50 7.89 0.37
CA ASP A 19 -9.30 7.46 -0.76
C ASP A 19 -9.65 5.97 -0.63
N GLN A 20 -10.79 5.59 -1.20
CA GLN A 20 -11.26 4.21 -1.25
C GLN A 20 -11.46 3.77 -2.70
N VAL A 21 -10.84 2.64 -3.06
CA VAL A 21 -11.11 1.91 -4.30
C VAL A 21 -11.84 0.63 -3.94
N THR A 22 -13.09 0.49 -4.41
CA THR A 22 -14.01 -0.56 -3.94
C THR A 22 -13.99 -1.85 -4.75
N ASP A 23 -13.35 -1.84 -5.92
CA ASP A 23 -13.45 -2.92 -6.91
C ASP A 23 -12.10 -3.31 -7.53
N PHE A 24 -10.99 -2.91 -6.93
CA PHE A 24 -9.64 -3.24 -7.41
C PHE A 24 -9.47 -4.76 -7.62
N ALA A 25 -9.28 -5.17 -8.87
CA ALA A 25 -9.10 -6.56 -9.26
C ALA A 25 -7.61 -6.92 -9.38
N ILE A 26 -7.12 -7.75 -8.44
CA ILE A 26 -5.72 -8.14 -8.39
C ILE A 26 -5.32 -8.88 -9.68
N GLY A 27 -4.21 -8.44 -10.27
CA GLY A 27 -3.62 -9.06 -11.46
C GLY A 27 -4.11 -8.46 -12.78
N THR A 28 -5.27 -7.80 -12.80
CA THR A 28 -5.73 -7.04 -13.96
C THR A 28 -5.51 -5.55 -13.76
N ASP A 29 -6.02 -4.99 -12.66
CA ASP A 29 -5.94 -3.55 -12.41
C ASP A 29 -4.54 -3.15 -11.95
N LYS A 30 -4.22 -1.87 -12.18
CA LYS A 30 -2.93 -1.29 -11.83
C LYS A 30 -3.07 0.05 -11.12
N ILE A 31 -2.00 0.41 -10.44
CA ILE A 31 -1.78 1.69 -9.81
C ILE A 31 -0.60 2.36 -10.50
N ASP A 32 -0.81 3.60 -10.93
CA ASP A 32 0.25 4.48 -11.42
C ASP A 32 0.47 5.61 -10.41
N LEU A 33 1.71 6.08 -10.31
CA LEU A 33 2.14 7.00 -9.26
C LEU A 33 2.63 8.31 -9.83
N LEU A 34 2.22 9.39 -9.19
CA LEU A 34 2.75 10.74 -9.42
C LEU A 34 3.49 11.23 -8.17
N SER A 35 4.59 11.93 -8.38
CA SER A 35 5.25 12.74 -7.35
C SER A 35 4.29 13.80 -6.78
N GLN A 36 4.64 14.40 -5.64
CA GLN A 36 3.85 15.50 -5.05
C GLN A 36 3.66 16.71 -6.00
N ALA A 37 4.56 16.88 -6.98
CA ALA A 37 4.47 17.93 -8.01
C ALA A 37 3.64 17.50 -9.25
N GLY A 38 3.05 16.31 -9.24
CA GLY A 38 2.22 15.78 -10.33
C GLY A 38 3.00 15.15 -11.49
N ALA A 39 4.33 15.04 -11.40
CA ALA A 39 5.14 14.35 -12.40
C ALA A 39 5.09 12.82 -12.20
N ALA A 40 4.97 12.07 -13.30
CA ALA A 40 5.01 10.61 -13.28
C ALA A 40 6.34 10.10 -12.68
N ILE A 41 6.25 9.05 -11.88
CA ILE A 41 7.38 8.40 -11.24
C ILE A 41 7.30 6.89 -11.45
N ASN A 42 8.42 6.20 -11.23
CA ASN A 42 8.45 4.75 -11.33
C ASN A 42 7.63 4.11 -10.18
N ALA A 43 7.17 2.88 -10.43
CA ALA A 43 6.60 2.03 -9.39
C ALA A 43 7.55 1.85 -8.19
N PRO A 44 7.02 1.46 -7.01
CA PRO A 44 7.82 1.20 -5.83
C PRO A 44 8.93 0.17 -6.09
N VAL A 45 10.10 0.37 -5.48
CA VAL A 45 11.27 -0.51 -5.66
C VAL A 45 11.11 -1.87 -4.99
N ALA A 46 10.20 -1.96 -4.02
CA ALA A 46 9.80 -3.19 -3.35
C ALA A 46 8.31 -3.14 -2.99
N PHE A 47 7.68 -4.31 -2.99
CA PHE A 47 6.31 -4.49 -2.55
C PHE A 47 6.22 -5.75 -1.70
N THR A 48 5.55 -5.66 -0.56
CA THR A 48 5.45 -6.76 0.41
C THR A 48 4.07 -6.77 1.05
N ARG A 49 3.68 -7.91 1.62
CA ARG A 49 2.50 -8.03 2.47
C ARG A 49 2.92 -8.18 3.93
N ALA A 50 2.43 -7.29 4.77
CA ALA A 50 2.61 -7.38 6.21
C ALA A 50 1.66 -8.41 6.83
N THR A 51 1.96 -8.82 8.06
CA THR A 51 1.03 -9.59 8.89
C THR A 51 -0.30 -8.85 9.03
N ASP A 52 -1.41 -9.58 9.06
CA ASP A 52 -2.72 -8.97 9.29
C ASP A 52 -2.72 -8.21 10.63
N SER A 53 -3.21 -6.98 10.60
CA SER A 53 -3.30 -6.13 11.79
C SER A 53 -4.37 -6.65 12.74
N THR A 54 -4.13 -6.49 14.03
CA THR A 54 -5.07 -6.84 15.11
C THR A 54 -6.00 -5.68 15.48
N THR A 55 -5.92 -4.55 14.78
CA THR A 55 -6.72 -3.33 15.00
C THR A 55 -7.23 -2.75 13.67
N THR A 56 -8.29 -1.96 13.74
CA THR A 56 -8.82 -1.11 12.66
C THR A 56 -8.29 0.33 12.70
N ASN A 57 -7.50 0.71 13.71
CA ASN A 57 -6.95 2.07 13.78
C ASN A 57 -5.86 2.26 12.71
N ILE A 58 -6.15 3.06 11.68
CA ILE A 58 -5.24 3.25 10.54
C ILE A 58 -3.87 3.80 10.94
N ASN A 59 -3.79 4.70 11.93
CA ASN A 59 -2.50 5.24 12.36
C ASN A 59 -1.64 4.16 13.03
N THR A 60 -2.27 3.26 13.79
CA THR A 60 -1.57 2.10 14.36
C THR A 60 -1.15 1.11 13.27
N ILE A 61 -2.01 0.84 12.28
CA ILE A 61 -1.69 -0.02 11.13
C ILE A 61 -0.46 0.52 10.40
N VAL A 62 -0.47 1.82 10.05
CA VAL A 62 0.64 2.48 9.36
C VAL A 62 1.91 2.40 10.19
N ALA A 63 1.87 2.77 11.48
CA ALA A 63 3.04 2.68 12.36
C ALA A 63 3.62 1.26 12.44
N ASN A 64 2.75 0.24 12.48
CA ASN A 64 3.17 -1.15 12.48
C ASN A 64 3.86 -1.55 11.18
N VAL A 65 3.31 -1.22 10.00
CA VAL A 65 3.94 -1.62 8.74
C VAL A 65 5.23 -0.86 8.44
N PHE A 66 5.38 0.37 8.95
CA PHE A 66 6.66 1.09 8.88
C PHE A 66 7.72 0.48 9.82
N THR A 67 7.30 -0.25 10.85
CA THR A 67 8.20 -1.01 11.73
C THR A 67 8.50 -2.41 11.17
N ASP A 68 7.48 -3.06 10.60
CA ASP A 68 7.54 -4.40 10.03
C ASP A 68 6.57 -4.57 8.85
N ALA A 69 7.11 -4.49 7.64
CA ALA A 69 6.37 -4.59 6.39
C ALA A 69 6.30 -6.03 5.84
N ASN A 70 7.08 -6.97 6.38
CA ASN A 70 7.22 -8.32 5.82
C ASN A 70 6.73 -9.38 6.79
N GLY A 71 5.44 -9.74 6.67
CA GLY A 71 4.82 -10.73 7.56
C GLY A 71 5.30 -12.18 7.37
N ALA A 72 6.17 -12.46 6.40
CA ALA A 72 6.77 -13.79 6.22
C ALA A 72 8.09 -13.95 7.00
N THR A 73 8.70 -12.86 7.45
CA THR A 73 9.98 -12.89 8.17
C THR A 73 9.75 -12.53 9.63
N ALA A 74 10.48 -13.19 10.53
CA ALA A 74 10.41 -12.86 11.95
C ALA A 74 11.30 -11.65 12.28
N GLY A 75 10.80 -10.77 13.15
CA GLY A 75 11.50 -9.56 13.59
C GLY A 75 11.04 -8.32 12.81
N ASN A 76 11.69 -7.17 13.05
CA ASN A 76 11.27 -5.91 12.45
C ASN A 76 11.93 -5.70 11.09
N GLN A 77 11.12 -5.68 10.03
CA GLN A 77 11.56 -5.37 8.67
C GLN A 77 10.90 -4.08 8.21
N ALA A 78 11.48 -2.94 8.62
CA ALA A 78 10.92 -1.63 8.34
C ALA A 78 10.62 -1.42 6.84
N LEU A 79 9.53 -0.73 6.54
CA LEU A 79 9.20 -0.34 5.17
C LEU A 79 10.31 0.56 4.62
N GLY A 80 10.93 0.13 3.51
CA GLY A 80 12.00 0.88 2.86
C GLY A 80 11.50 2.14 2.16
N ILE A 81 12.44 3.02 1.82
CA ILE A 81 12.15 4.18 0.97
C ILE A 81 11.61 3.74 -0.39
N ASN A 82 10.67 4.50 -0.96
CA ASN A 82 10.04 4.19 -2.26
C ASN A 82 9.48 2.76 -2.33
N SER A 83 9.03 2.20 -1.20
CA SER A 83 8.49 0.84 -1.12
C SER A 83 7.00 0.88 -0.78
N ALA A 84 6.30 -0.20 -1.13
CA ALA A 84 4.89 -0.38 -0.83
C ALA A 84 4.66 -1.58 0.09
N VAL A 85 3.56 -1.52 0.85
CA VAL A 85 3.09 -2.61 1.69
C VAL A 85 1.58 -2.78 1.59
N LEU A 86 1.14 -4.03 1.47
CA LEU A 86 -0.25 -4.44 1.57
C LEU A 86 -0.50 -4.99 2.97
N VAL A 87 -1.58 -4.57 3.62
CA VAL A 87 -1.96 -5.07 4.96
C VAL A 87 -3.47 -5.17 5.05
N ARG A 88 -3.99 -6.19 5.74
CA ARG A 88 -5.40 -6.26 6.12
C ARG A 88 -5.57 -5.90 7.57
N ASP A 89 -6.68 -5.25 7.92
CA ASP A 89 -7.09 -5.09 9.31
C ASP A 89 -7.85 -6.32 9.84
N ASN A 90 -8.22 -6.27 11.12
CA ASN A 90 -8.97 -7.33 11.80
C ASN A 90 -10.46 -7.38 11.39
N SER A 91 -10.90 -6.51 10.48
CA SER A 91 -12.25 -6.44 9.93
C SER A 91 -12.28 -6.76 8.42
N SER A 92 -11.16 -7.25 7.87
CA SER A 92 -10.96 -7.57 6.45
C SER A 92 -10.88 -6.38 5.49
N SER A 93 -10.77 -5.14 5.98
CA SER A 93 -10.37 -4.01 5.15
C SER A 93 -8.94 -4.23 4.68
N THR A 94 -8.63 -3.85 3.44
CA THR A 94 -7.26 -3.96 2.91
C THR A 94 -6.71 -2.57 2.62
N TYR A 95 -5.48 -2.32 3.02
CA TYR A 95 -4.80 -1.05 2.79
C TYR A 95 -3.54 -1.28 1.96
N LEU A 96 -3.32 -0.38 1.00
CA LEU A 96 -2.06 -0.22 0.32
C LEU A 96 -1.39 1.05 0.83
N ILE A 97 -0.17 0.91 1.36
CA ILE A 97 0.61 2.00 1.92
C ILE A 97 1.91 2.13 1.12
N ILE A 98 2.26 3.34 0.71
CA ILE A 98 3.41 3.60 -0.18
C ILE A 98 4.22 4.75 0.38
N ASN A 99 5.52 4.53 0.56
CA ASN A 99 6.45 5.55 1.04
C ASN A 99 6.93 6.46 -0.11
N ASP A 100 6.98 7.77 0.14
CA ASP A 100 7.31 8.85 -0.81
C ASP A 100 8.80 8.99 -1.17
N GLY A 101 9.64 8.12 -0.61
CA GLY A 101 11.09 8.17 -0.77
C GLY A 101 11.83 8.80 0.40
N THR A 102 11.11 9.39 1.35
CA THR A 102 11.66 9.87 2.62
C THR A 102 11.63 8.76 3.66
N ALA A 103 12.72 8.55 4.39
CA ALA A 103 12.77 7.48 5.39
C ALA A 103 11.73 7.71 6.52
N GLY A 104 10.97 6.65 6.84
CA GLY A 104 9.91 6.67 7.85
C GLY A 104 8.62 7.31 7.36
N PHE A 105 7.53 7.13 8.13
CA PHE A 105 6.21 7.60 7.72
C PHE A 105 6.10 9.13 7.72
N GLN A 106 5.79 9.70 6.56
CA GLN A 106 5.47 11.10 6.36
C GLN A 106 3.95 11.26 6.20
N SER A 107 3.25 11.59 7.29
CA SER A 107 1.77 11.57 7.32
C SER A 107 1.08 12.51 6.32
N ALA A 108 1.77 13.54 5.84
CA ALA A 108 1.27 14.47 4.84
C ALA A 108 1.60 14.06 3.39
N ASN A 109 2.48 13.07 3.19
CA ASN A 109 3.03 12.76 1.87
C ASN A 109 2.84 11.31 1.45
N ASP A 110 3.11 10.37 2.35
CA ASP A 110 2.98 8.94 2.08
C ASP A 110 1.53 8.59 1.75
N LEU A 111 1.36 7.68 0.79
CA LEU A 111 0.04 7.22 0.39
C LEU A 111 -0.47 6.16 1.34
N VAL A 112 -1.73 6.27 1.71
CA VAL A 112 -2.51 5.28 2.45
C VAL A 112 -3.84 5.14 1.74
N ILE A 113 -4.02 4.06 0.99
CA ILE A 113 -5.17 3.83 0.11
C ILE A 113 -5.98 2.66 0.66
N ASN A 114 -7.30 2.82 0.76
CA ASN A 114 -8.19 1.75 1.16
C ASN A 114 -8.66 0.96 -0.07
N LEU A 115 -8.24 -0.30 -0.18
CA LEU A 115 -8.62 -1.25 -1.25
C LEU A 115 -9.68 -2.26 -0.76
N THR A 116 -10.53 -1.89 0.20
CA THR A 116 -11.60 -2.77 0.68
C THR A 116 -12.58 -3.09 -0.44
N GLY A 117 -12.88 -4.37 -0.61
CA GLY A 117 -13.66 -4.88 -1.73
C GLY A 117 -12.81 -5.42 -2.87
N LEU A 118 -11.48 -5.47 -2.71
CA LEU A 118 -10.58 -6.09 -3.69
C LEU A 118 -11.06 -7.49 -4.09
N THR A 119 -10.89 -7.81 -5.36
CA THR A 119 -11.24 -9.12 -5.93
C THR A 119 -9.99 -9.84 -6.44
N GLY A 120 -10.10 -11.16 -6.59
CA GLY A 120 -8.97 -12.04 -6.93
C GLY A 120 -8.32 -12.67 -5.70
N THR A 121 -7.16 -13.30 -5.91
CA THR A 121 -6.43 -13.97 -4.83
C THR A 121 -5.54 -12.97 -4.11
N LEU A 122 -5.82 -12.77 -2.81
CA LEU A 122 -4.94 -11.98 -1.96
C LEU A 122 -3.54 -12.63 -1.89
N PRO A 123 -2.44 -11.87 -2.06
CA PRO A 123 -1.10 -12.42 -1.98
C PRO A 123 -0.80 -13.06 -0.62
N ALA A 124 0.12 -14.01 -0.59
CA ALA A 124 0.66 -14.53 0.66
C ALA A 124 1.44 -13.44 1.41
N LEU A 125 1.72 -13.67 2.69
CA LEU A 125 2.60 -12.80 3.48
C LEU A 125 3.99 -12.68 2.83
N GLY A 126 4.62 -11.52 2.98
CA GLY A 126 5.97 -11.23 2.49
C GLY A 126 6.02 -10.69 1.05
N PRO A 127 7.16 -10.83 0.35
CA PRO A 127 7.39 -10.17 -0.92
C PRO A 127 6.33 -10.47 -1.99
N ILE A 128 5.88 -9.43 -2.67
CA ILE A 128 4.95 -9.48 -3.80
C ILE A 128 5.67 -8.93 -5.04
N ALA A 129 5.40 -9.49 -6.22
CA ALA A 129 5.87 -8.90 -7.46
C ALA A 129 5.24 -7.51 -7.65
N VAL A 130 6.05 -6.46 -7.80
CA VAL A 130 5.57 -5.06 -7.94
C VAL A 130 4.57 -4.92 -9.09
N ASN A 131 4.86 -5.55 -10.24
CA ASN A 131 4.00 -5.52 -11.42
C ASN A 131 2.64 -6.21 -11.24
N SER A 132 2.36 -6.83 -10.09
CA SER A 132 1.02 -7.36 -9.79
C SER A 132 0.01 -6.24 -9.52
N PHE A 133 0.46 -5.11 -8.96
CA PHE A 133 -0.38 -3.95 -8.60
C PHE A 133 0.04 -2.67 -9.30
N PHE A 134 1.29 -2.53 -9.75
CA PHE A 134 1.81 -1.29 -10.31
C PHE A 134 2.15 -1.42 -11.79
N VAL A 135 2.10 -0.29 -12.53
CA VAL A 135 2.58 -0.18 -13.92
C VAL A 135 4.10 -0.04 -14.02
#